data_AF-B6JL72-F1
#
_entry.id   AF-B6JL72-F1
#
_cell.length_a   1.000
_cell.length_b   1.000
_cell.length_c   1.000
_cell.angle_alpha   90.00
_cell.angle_beta   90.00
_cell.angle_gamma   90.00
#
_symmetry.space_group_name_H-M   'P 1'
#
loop_
_entity.id
_entity.type
_entity.pdbx_description
1 polymer ?
#
loop_
_entity_poly.entity_id
_entity_poly.type
_entity_poly.pdbx_seq_one_letter_code
_entity_poly.pdbx_strand_id
1 'polypeptide(L)'
;MNYLNLPNSVLEIIEQPEVEEITNELLKQLQNALNSNSYFTEQIQLSLKGIVRILEVLLSLDFFKNANEIDSSLRNSIEWLSNAGESLKNKMKEYEGFFSDFNTSMHANEQEVTNILNANAENIKSEIKKLENQLIETATRLLTSYQIFLSQARESATNQITENKTQSLEAITQAKTSANNEISANQTQAINNINEAKKPHLTNF
;
A
#
# COMPACT_ATOMS: atom_id res chain seq x y z
N MET A 1 19.56 21.38 9.76
CA MET A 1 20.55 20.35 10.12
C MET A 1 21.65 20.35 9.06
N ASN A 2 22.94 20.32 9.44
CA ASN A 2 24.05 20.18 8.50
C ASN A 2 24.38 18.68 8.32
N TYR A 3 24.20 18.15 7.12
CA TYR A 3 24.68 16.82 6.72
C TYR A 3 25.44 16.93 5.39
N LEU A 4 26.58 16.24 5.30
CA LEU A 4 27.47 16.17 4.12
C LEU A 4 27.01 15.06 3.17
N ASN A 5 26.98 15.36 1.86
CA ASN A 5 26.62 14.40 0.80
C ASN A 5 27.83 13.57 0.32
N LEU A 6 27.59 12.32 -0.05
CA LEU A 6 28.53 11.43 -0.74
C LEU A 6 27.97 10.97 -2.10
N PRO A 7 28.84 10.62 -3.07
CA PRO A 7 28.51 10.49 -4.48
C PRO A 7 27.90 9.13 -4.86
N ASN A 8 27.20 9.18 -5.99
CA ASN A 8 26.29 8.20 -6.57
C ASN A 8 27.00 7.02 -7.27
N SER A 9 26.42 5.81 -7.23
CA SER A 9 26.81 4.68 -8.09
C SER A 9 25.67 3.66 -8.21
N VAL A 10 24.75 3.92 -9.13
CA VAL A 10 23.53 3.15 -9.47
C VAL A 10 23.85 1.81 -10.19
N LEU A 11 22.91 0.83 -10.07
CA LEU A 11 22.33 -0.10 -11.09
C LEU A 11 22.31 -1.58 -10.62
N GLU A 12 21.29 -2.46 -10.75
CA GLU A 12 19.84 -2.52 -11.10
C GLU A 12 19.41 -4.02 -10.89
N ILE A 13 18.22 -4.43 -10.38
CA ILE A 13 17.07 -5.09 -11.10
C ILE A 13 16.01 -5.69 -10.08
N ILE A 14 14.79 -5.09 -10.02
CA ILE A 14 13.36 -5.56 -10.12
C ILE A 14 12.94 -6.99 -9.59
N GLU A 15 11.85 -7.29 -8.82
CA GLU A 15 10.66 -6.59 -8.25
C GLU A 15 10.00 -7.42 -7.09
N GLN A 16 9.65 -6.78 -5.97
CA GLN A 16 8.54 -7.05 -5.02
C GLN A 16 8.30 -5.74 -4.25
N PRO A 17 7.08 -5.37 -3.75
CA PRO A 17 6.77 -3.97 -3.48
C PRO A 17 7.66 -3.41 -2.36
N GLU A 18 8.61 -2.55 -2.76
CA GLU A 18 9.72 -1.98 -1.97
C GLU A 18 9.32 -1.29 -0.65
N VAL A 19 8.01 -1.07 -0.45
CA VAL A 19 7.45 -0.38 0.71
C VAL A 19 7.60 -1.20 2.00
N GLU A 20 7.52 -2.53 1.94
CA GLU A 20 7.58 -3.38 3.15
C GLU A 20 9.00 -3.55 3.71
N GLU A 21 10.02 -3.49 2.84
CA GLU A 21 11.44 -3.68 3.18
C GLU A 21 12.08 -2.39 3.74
N ILE A 22 11.80 -1.23 3.12
CA ILE A 22 12.27 0.08 3.59
C ILE A 22 11.67 0.42 4.96
N THR A 23 10.39 0.12 5.16
CA THR A 23 9.71 0.35 6.44
C THR A 23 10.31 -0.53 7.54
N ASN A 24 10.62 -1.80 7.25
CA ASN A 24 11.25 -2.69 8.21
C ASN A 24 12.68 -2.27 8.59
N GLU A 25 13.50 -1.85 7.63
CA GLU A 25 14.88 -1.45 7.92
C GLU A 25 14.95 -0.10 8.65
N LEU A 26 14.09 0.87 8.31
CA LEU A 26 14.00 2.12 9.06
C LEU A 26 13.47 1.89 10.48
N LEU A 27 12.43 1.07 10.66
CA LEU A 27 11.92 0.70 11.99
C LEU A 27 13.00 -0.01 12.82
N LYS A 28 13.79 -0.89 12.19
CA LYS A 28 14.92 -1.58 12.83
C LYS A 28 16.04 -0.63 13.21
N GLN A 29 16.36 0.36 12.38
CA GLN A 29 17.32 1.41 12.72
C GLN A 29 16.82 2.30 13.86
N LEU A 30 15.53 2.66 13.86
CA LEU A 30 14.91 3.41 14.95
C LEU A 30 14.96 2.61 16.26
N GLN A 31 14.60 1.33 16.20
CA GLN A 31 14.64 0.41 17.34
C GLN A 31 16.07 0.22 17.87
N ASN A 32 17.05 0.09 16.98
CA ASN A 32 18.46 0.01 17.36
C ASN A 32 18.97 1.31 17.98
N ALA A 33 18.61 2.47 17.44
CA ALA A 33 18.97 3.77 18.00
C ALA A 33 18.37 3.96 19.41
N LEU A 34 17.12 3.52 19.63
CA LEU A 34 16.48 3.53 20.95
C LEU A 34 17.14 2.56 21.94
N ASN A 35 17.51 1.35 21.49
CA ASN A 35 18.10 0.31 22.34
C ASN A 35 19.60 0.52 22.64
N SER A 36 20.34 1.19 21.75
CA SER A 36 21.79 1.39 21.86
C SER A 36 22.20 2.49 22.87
N ASN A 37 21.24 3.19 23.47
CA ASN A 37 21.53 4.26 24.43
C ASN A 37 21.91 3.75 25.84
N SER A 38 22.28 2.47 25.96
CA SER A 38 22.62 1.82 27.25
C SER A 38 23.76 2.53 27.97
N TYR A 39 24.77 3.04 27.23
CA TYR A 39 25.89 3.77 27.82
C TYR A 39 25.45 5.05 28.53
N PHE A 40 24.55 5.83 27.93
CA PHE A 40 24.01 7.03 28.58
C PHE A 40 23.20 6.68 29.83
N THR A 41 22.33 5.66 29.73
CA THR A 41 21.54 5.18 30.87
C THR A 41 22.44 4.72 32.02
N GLU A 42 23.49 3.96 31.73
CA GLU A 42 24.47 3.49 32.71
C GLU A 42 25.23 4.65 33.36
N GLN A 43 25.67 5.64 32.59
CA GLN A 43 26.39 6.82 33.11
C GLN A 43 25.52 7.67 34.04
N ILE A 44 24.25 7.87 33.69
CA ILE A 44 23.27 8.56 34.56
C ILE A 44 23.06 7.76 35.85
N GLN A 45 22.86 6.44 35.75
CA GLN A 45 22.65 5.57 36.90
C GLN A 45 23.86 5.59 37.85
N LEU A 46 25.08 5.50 37.33
CA LEU A 46 26.32 5.55 38.11
C LEU A 46 26.49 6.90 38.82
N SER A 47 26.19 8.00 38.12
CA SER A 47 26.27 9.35 38.70
C SER A 47 25.27 9.54 39.85
N LEU A 48 24.04 9.08 39.68
CA LEU A 48 23.01 9.13 40.73
C LEU A 48 23.38 8.25 41.94
N LYS A 49 23.93 7.05 41.70
CA LYS A 49 24.48 6.20 42.78
C LYS A 49 25.60 6.92 43.55
N GLY A 50 26.46 7.66 42.85
CA GLY A 50 27.49 8.50 43.46
C GLY A 50 26.91 9.57 44.39
N ILE A 51 25.87 10.29 43.95
CA ILE A 51 25.15 11.28 44.77
C ILE A 51 24.54 10.63 46.01
N VAL A 52 23.84 9.51 45.86
CA VAL A 52 23.26 8.75 46.98
C VAL A 52 24.34 8.34 47.98
N ARG A 53 25.49 7.86 47.50
CA ARG A 53 26.59 7.45 48.38
C ARG A 53 27.19 8.61 49.18
N ILE A 54 27.30 9.80 48.59
CA ILE A 54 27.75 11.00 49.30
C ILE A 54 26.72 11.39 50.37
N LEU A 55 25.41 11.35 50.07
CA LEU A 55 24.35 11.62 51.03
C LEU A 55 24.38 10.63 52.21
N GLU A 56 24.54 9.34 51.94
CA GLU A 56 24.69 8.31 52.97
C GLU A 56 25.87 8.59 53.89
N VAL A 57 27.03 8.96 53.33
CA VAL A 57 28.22 9.32 54.12
C VAL A 57 27.96 10.54 54.99
N LEU A 58 27.33 11.60 54.45
CA LEU A 58 26.98 12.80 55.22
C LEU A 58 26.03 12.48 56.40
N LEU A 59 25.07 11.57 56.20
CA LEU A 59 24.08 11.17 57.22
C LEU A 59 24.63 10.20 58.27
N SER A 60 25.67 9.42 57.94
CA SER A 60 26.25 8.41 58.82
C SER A 60 27.43 8.91 59.68
N LEU A 61 27.80 10.18 59.54
CA LEU A 61 28.81 10.81 60.39
C LEU A 61 28.28 11.02 61.82
N ASP A 62 28.68 10.15 62.74
CA ASP A 62 28.44 10.24 64.19
C ASP A 62 29.22 11.39 64.90
N PHE A 63 29.71 12.37 64.13
CA PHE A 63 30.59 13.46 64.57
C PHE A 63 30.04 14.29 65.75
N PHE A 64 28.72 14.40 65.87
CA PHE A 64 28.06 15.20 66.91
C PHE A 64 27.96 14.50 68.28
N LYS A 65 28.33 13.22 68.40
CA LYS A 65 28.13 12.47 69.65
C LYS A 65 29.18 12.73 70.74
N ASN A 66 30.36 13.30 70.43
CA ASN A 66 31.46 13.48 71.41
C ASN A 66 32.21 14.84 71.31
N ALA A 67 31.60 15.91 70.79
CA ALA A 67 32.26 17.22 70.67
C ALA A 67 32.19 18.04 71.97
N ASN A 68 32.85 17.59 73.03
CA ASN A 68 32.94 18.38 74.28
C ASN A 68 34.07 19.43 74.27
N GLU A 69 34.99 19.40 73.30
CA GLU A 69 35.96 20.47 73.05
C GLU A 69 36.16 20.65 71.53
N ILE A 70 36.05 21.90 71.03
CA ILE A 70 36.27 22.22 69.62
C ILE A 70 37.77 22.45 69.40
N ASP A 71 38.51 21.40 69.05
CA ASP A 71 39.86 21.54 68.49
C ASP A 71 39.79 21.97 67.00
N SER A 72 40.85 22.60 66.52
CA SER A 72 41.12 23.00 65.12
C SER A 72 40.75 21.93 64.08
N SER A 73 40.95 20.64 64.39
CA SER A 73 40.55 19.52 63.53
C SER A 73 39.03 19.45 63.29
N LEU A 74 38.20 19.71 64.32
CA LEU A 74 36.74 19.68 64.19
C LEU A 74 36.24 20.84 63.34
N ARG A 75 36.84 22.03 63.49
CA ARG A 75 36.54 23.19 62.65
C ARG A 75 36.85 22.90 61.17
N ASN A 76 38.00 22.29 60.87
CA ASN A 76 38.38 21.91 59.50
C ASN A 76 37.40 20.89 58.90
N SER A 77 36.94 19.91 59.69
CA SER A 77 35.93 18.93 59.23
C SER A 77 34.57 19.57 58.93
N ILE A 78 34.11 20.52 59.76
CA ILE A 78 32.85 21.25 59.52
C ILE A 78 32.93 22.08 58.24
N GLU A 79 34.06 22.77 58.02
CA GLU A 79 34.29 23.53 56.80
C GLU A 79 34.31 22.63 55.55
N TRP A 80 34.99 21.48 55.62
CA TRP A 80 34.98 20.50 54.55
C TRP A 80 33.57 19.97 54.26
N LEU A 81 32.78 19.65 55.29
CA LEU A 81 31.40 19.18 55.14
C LEU A 81 30.50 20.24 54.50
N SER A 82 30.64 21.50 54.92
CA SER A 82 29.90 22.62 54.33
C SER A 82 30.21 22.76 52.83
N ASN A 83 31.50 22.69 52.46
CA ASN A 83 31.93 22.80 51.06
C ASN A 83 31.47 21.59 50.22
N ALA A 84 31.51 20.38 50.79
CA ALA A 84 31.01 19.17 50.14
C ALA A 84 29.48 19.20 49.95
N GLY A 85 28.74 19.67 50.96
CA GLY A 85 27.29 19.85 50.90
C GLY A 85 26.85 20.87 49.85
N GLU A 86 27.54 22.02 49.77
CA GLU A 86 27.23 23.03 48.74
C GLU A 86 27.61 22.53 47.34
N SER A 87 28.74 21.82 47.20
CA SER A 87 29.13 21.18 45.92
C SER A 87 28.09 20.15 45.47
N LEU A 88 27.57 19.33 46.39
CA LEU A 88 26.52 18.36 46.10
C LEU A 88 25.21 19.04 45.68
N LYS A 89 24.79 20.07 46.41
CA LYS A 89 23.59 20.87 46.09
C LYS A 89 23.69 21.49 44.70
N ASN A 90 24.85 22.03 44.33
CA ASN A 90 25.07 22.55 42.98
C ASN A 90 24.96 21.45 41.93
N LYS A 91 25.56 20.27 42.18
CA LYS A 91 25.45 19.13 41.26
C LYS A 91 24.01 18.62 41.12
N MET A 92 23.23 18.59 42.20
CA MET A 92 21.82 18.21 42.16
C MET A 92 21.00 19.18 41.29
N LYS A 93 21.24 20.50 41.40
CA LYS A 93 20.58 21.50 40.55
C LYS A 93 20.96 21.37 39.07
N GLU A 94 22.21 21.03 38.76
CA GLU A 94 22.62 20.75 37.38
C GLU A 94 21.85 19.57 36.78
N TYR A 95 21.71 18.46 37.52
CA TYR A 95 20.94 17.30 37.06
C TYR A 95 19.45 17.62 36.94
N GLU A 96 18.87 18.37 37.88
CA GLU A 96 17.48 18.83 37.80
C GLU A 96 17.22 19.63 36.52
N GLY A 97 18.09 20.61 36.22
CA GLY A 97 18.02 21.37 34.97
C GLY A 97 18.17 20.49 33.73
N PHE A 98 19.19 19.62 33.71
CA PHE A 98 19.40 18.68 32.62
C PHE A 98 18.17 17.79 32.34
N PHE A 99 17.56 17.21 33.39
CA PHE A 99 16.38 16.35 33.22
C PHE A 99 15.15 17.13 32.78
N SER A 100 15.00 18.39 33.23
CA SER A 100 13.92 19.26 32.76
C SER A 100 14.03 19.55 31.27
N ASP A 101 15.23 19.91 30.78
CA ASP A 101 15.48 20.18 29.36
C ASP A 101 15.33 18.91 28.52
N PHE A 102 15.87 17.79 29.01
CA PHE A 102 15.72 16.49 28.37
C PHE A 102 14.24 16.10 28.25
N ASN A 103 13.46 16.22 29.31
CA ASN A 103 12.04 15.89 29.30
C ASN A 103 11.25 16.79 28.33
N THR A 104 11.58 18.08 28.28
CA THR A 104 11.00 19.02 27.31
C THR A 104 11.31 18.60 25.87
N SER A 105 12.57 18.24 25.58
CA SER A 105 12.96 17.74 24.26
C SER A 105 12.26 16.43 23.90
N MET A 106 12.09 15.52 24.87
CA MET A 106 11.43 14.23 24.63
C MET A 106 9.95 14.42 24.29
N HIS A 107 9.23 15.30 24.99
CA HIS A 107 7.84 15.61 24.65
C HIS A 107 7.70 16.29 23.29
N ALA A 108 8.63 17.17 22.93
CA ALA A 108 8.64 17.79 21.59
C ALA A 108 8.84 16.73 20.50
N ASN A 109 9.79 15.81 20.68
CA ASN A 109 10.05 14.71 19.76
C ASN A 109 8.85 13.77 19.65
N GLU A 110 8.22 13.40 20.76
CA GLU A 110 7.01 12.57 20.79
C GLU A 110 5.87 13.20 19.97
N GLN A 111 5.66 14.51 20.15
CA GLN A 111 4.65 15.24 19.40
C GLN A 111 4.97 15.33 17.91
N GLU A 112 6.23 15.57 17.54
CA GLU A 112 6.67 15.64 16.15
C GLU A 112 6.48 14.28 15.44
N VAL A 113 6.94 13.19 16.07
CA VAL A 113 6.76 11.82 15.57
C VAL A 113 5.26 11.51 15.40
N THR A 114 4.45 11.84 16.40
CA THR A 114 2.99 11.63 16.33
C THR A 114 2.37 12.40 15.17
N ASN A 115 2.75 13.66 14.98
CA ASN A 115 2.24 14.50 13.89
C ASN A 115 2.63 13.94 12.52
N ILE A 116 3.90 13.53 12.35
CA ILE A 116 4.40 12.95 11.09
C ILE A 116 3.67 11.64 10.79
N LEU A 117 3.51 10.75 11.77
CA LEU A 117 2.81 9.48 11.58
C LEU A 117 1.34 9.69 11.21
N ASN A 118 0.64 10.62 11.86
CA ASN A 118 -0.74 10.96 11.51
C ASN A 118 -0.85 11.55 10.10
N ALA A 119 0.05 12.45 9.71
CA ALA A 119 0.09 13.01 8.36
C ALA A 119 0.34 11.92 7.30
N ASN A 120 1.26 10.99 7.57
CA ASN A 120 1.53 9.86 6.69
C ASN A 120 0.32 8.93 6.57
N ALA A 121 -0.39 8.66 7.67
CA ALA A 121 -1.60 7.84 7.65
C ALA A 121 -2.69 8.45 6.76
N GLU A 122 -2.95 9.76 6.86
CA GLU A 122 -3.92 10.44 6.01
C GLU A 122 -3.46 10.51 4.54
N ASN A 123 -2.17 10.69 4.28
CA ASN A 123 -1.62 10.64 2.91
C ASN A 123 -1.82 9.26 2.26
N ILE A 124 -1.48 8.18 2.96
CA ILE A 124 -1.65 6.80 2.49
C ILE A 124 -3.13 6.53 2.18
N LYS A 125 -4.03 6.94 3.08
CA LYS A 125 -5.48 6.81 2.90
C LYS A 125 -5.97 7.56 1.65
N SER A 126 -5.44 8.75 1.39
CA SER A 126 -5.77 9.54 0.20
C SER A 126 -5.29 8.86 -1.10
N GLU A 127 -4.06 8.33 -1.11
CA GLU A 127 -3.52 7.61 -2.27
C GLU A 127 -4.27 6.30 -2.55
N ILE A 128 -4.63 5.52 -1.50
CA ILE A 128 -5.51 4.36 -1.64
C ILE A 128 -6.82 4.78 -2.29
N LYS A 129 -7.42 5.90 -1.86
CA LYS A 129 -8.69 6.36 -2.42
C LYS A 129 -8.58 6.74 -3.90
N LYS A 130 -7.46 7.37 -4.31
CA LYS A 130 -7.19 7.67 -5.72
C LYS A 130 -7.07 6.40 -6.55
N LEU A 131 -6.33 5.41 -6.07
CA LEU A 131 -6.16 4.12 -6.75
C LEU A 131 -7.50 3.37 -6.89
N GLU A 132 -8.32 3.36 -5.84
CA GLU A 132 -9.68 2.80 -5.91
C GLU A 132 -10.51 3.46 -7.02
N ASN A 133 -10.48 4.79 -7.09
CA ASN A 133 -11.23 5.53 -8.11
C ASN A 133 -10.73 5.21 -9.54
N GLN A 134 -9.41 5.13 -9.74
CA GLN A 134 -8.82 4.76 -11.03
C GLN A 134 -9.18 3.33 -11.46
N LEU A 135 -9.21 2.39 -10.52
CA LEU A 135 -9.61 1.01 -10.78
C LEU A 135 -11.08 0.94 -11.20
N ILE A 136 -11.96 1.67 -10.51
CA ILE A 136 -13.39 1.77 -10.84
C ILE A 136 -13.58 2.38 -12.22
N GLU A 137 -12.87 3.47 -12.56
CA GLU A 137 -12.94 4.09 -13.88
C GLU A 137 -12.49 3.11 -14.98
N THR A 138 -11.36 2.44 -14.78
CA THR A 138 -10.82 1.47 -15.74
C THR A 138 -11.78 0.30 -15.96
N ALA A 139 -12.32 -0.27 -14.88
CA ALA A 139 -13.30 -1.35 -14.95
C ALA A 139 -14.59 -0.91 -15.67
N THR A 140 -15.05 0.33 -15.40
CA THR A 140 -16.22 0.90 -16.08
C THR A 140 -15.98 1.07 -17.57
N ARG A 141 -14.84 1.63 -17.97
CA ARG A 141 -14.47 1.80 -19.38
C ARG A 141 -14.37 0.45 -20.09
N LEU A 142 -13.72 -0.53 -19.47
CA LEU A 142 -13.61 -1.89 -20.00
C LEU A 142 -15.01 -2.53 -20.18
N LEU A 143 -15.88 -2.42 -19.18
CA LEU A 143 -17.24 -2.95 -19.23
C LEU A 143 -18.04 -2.30 -20.37
N THR A 144 -17.99 -0.97 -20.49
CA THR A 144 -18.66 -0.24 -21.59
C THR A 144 -18.11 -0.66 -22.95
N SER A 145 -16.79 -0.75 -23.11
CA SER A 145 -16.16 -1.23 -24.35
C SER A 145 -16.61 -2.64 -24.71
N TYR A 146 -16.68 -3.55 -23.72
CA TYR A 146 -17.14 -4.92 -23.93
C TYR A 146 -18.63 -4.99 -24.32
N GLN A 147 -19.48 -4.17 -23.71
CA GLN A 147 -20.91 -4.07 -24.07
C GLN A 147 -21.09 -3.59 -25.52
N ILE A 148 -20.33 -2.56 -25.94
CA ILE A 148 -20.35 -2.05 -27.32
C ILE A 148 -19.92 -3.15 -28.29
N PHE A 149 -18.81 -3.84 -28.00
CA PHE A 149 -18.30 -4.94 -28.80
C PHE A 149 -19.35 -6.05 -28.99
N LEU A 150 -20.00 -6.49 -27.90
CA LEU A 150 -21.05 -7.52 -27.97
C LEU A 150 -22.27 -7.05 -28.77
N SER A 151 -22.67 -5.78 -28.63
CA SER A 151 -23.79 -5.22 -29.40
C SER A 151 -23.49 -5.22 -30.90
N GLN A 152 -22.30 -4.78 -31.29
CA GLN A 152 -21.84 -4.76 -32.69
C GLN A 152 -21.73 -6.17 -33.27
N ALA A 153 -21.18 -7.12 -32.52
CA ALA A 153 -21.08 -8.52 -32.93
C ALA A 153 -22.48 -9.14 -33.17
N ARG A 154 -23.44 -8.87 -32.27
CA ARG A 154 -24.83 -9.33 -32.41
C ARG A 154 -25.52 -8.71 -33.63
N GLU A 155 -25.35 -7.41 -33.85
CA GLU A 155 -25.92 -6.72 -35.01
C GLU A 155 -25.37 -7.28 -36.33
N SER A 156 -24.05 -7.43 -36.42
CA SER A 156 -23.38 -8.03 -37.57
C SER A 156 -23.87 -9.45 -37.87
N ALA A 157 -23.95 -10.31 -36.84
CA ALA A 157 -24.49 -11.66 -36.98
C ALA A 157 -25.97 -11.66 -37.44
N THR A 158 -26.78 -10.74 -36.91
CA THR A 158 -28.20 -10.61 -37.29
C THR A 158 -28.36 -10.19 -38.74
N ASN A 159 -27.52 -9.27 -39.22
CA ASN A 159 -27.52 -8.82 -40.62
C ASN A 159 -27.12 -9.97 -41.55
N GLN A 160 -26.04 -10.69 -41.25
CA GLN A 160 -25.61 -11.86 -42.02
C GLN A 160 -26.67 -12.97 -42.06
N ILE A 161 -27.32 -13.26 -40.93
CA ILE A 161 -28.41 -14.24 -40.87
C ILE A 161 -29.58 -13.80 -41.74
N THR A 162 -29.96 -12.52 -41.69
CA THR A 162 -31.08 -11.97 -42.46
C THR A 162 -30.80 -11.99 -43.97
N GLU A 163 -29.58 -11.64 -44.36
CA GLU A 163 -29.13 -11.69 -45.75
C GLU A 163 -29.12 -13.13 -46.28
N ASN A 164 -28.45 -14.05 -45.56
CA ASN A 164 -28.40 -15.46 -45.95
C ASN A 164 -29.79 -16.10 -46.02
N LYS A 165 -30.69 -15.74 -45.09
CA LYS A 165 -32.08 -16.21 -45.11
C LYS A 165 -32.82 -15.71 -46.33
N THR A 166 -32.67 -14.43 -46.69
CA THR A 166 -33.29 -13.84 -47.88
C THR A 166 -32.78 -14.53 -49.15
N GLN A 167 -31.45 -14.65 -49.31
CA GLN A 167 -30.84 -15.32 -50.46
C GLN A 167 -31.29 -16.79 -50.56
N SER A 168 -31.38 -17.51 -49.44
CA SER A 168 -31.86 -18.90 -49.41
C SER A 168 -33.32 -19.02 -49.85
N LEU A 169 -34.19 -18.11 -49.40
CA LEU A 169 -35.61 -18.09 -49.78
C LEU A 169 -35.79 -17.76 -51.27
N GLU A 170 -35.01 -16.83 -51.80
CA GLU A 170 -35.00 -16.50 -53.24
C GLU A 170 -34.52 -17.70 -54.07
N ALA A 171 -33.44 -18.36 -53.67
CA ALA A 171 -32.93 -19.56 -54.33
C ALA A 171 -33.94 -20.71 -54.34
N ILE A 172 -34.62 -20.96 -53.20
CA ILE A 172 -35.69 -21.95 -53.10
C ILE A 172 -36.87 -21.59 -54.02
N THR A 173 -37.24 -20.32 -54.10
CA THR A 173 -38.34 -19.85 -54.96
C THR A 173 -38.01 -20.02 -56.44
N GLN A 174 -36.77 -19.73 -56.84
CA GLN A 174 -36.28 -19.97 -58.20
C GLN A 174 -36.27 -21.47 -58.54
N ALA A 175 -35.71 -22.31 -57.66
CA ALA A 175 -35.68 -23.76 -57.85
C ALA A 175 -37.09 -24.35 -57.99
N LYS A 176 -38.04 -23.91 -57.14
CA LYS A 176 -39.45 -24.31 -57.22
C LYS A 176 -40.11 -23.90 -58.53
N THR A 177 -39.81 -22.70 -59.03
CA THR A 177 -40.35 -22.20 -60.30
C THR A 177 -39.84 -23.02 -61.47
N SER A 178 -38.52 -23.29 -61.52
CA SER A 178 -37.91 -24.13 -62.54
C SER A 178 -38.50 -25.55 -62.53
N ALA A 179 -38.61 -26.17 -61.35
CA ALA A 179 -39.21 -27.50 -61.21
C ALA A 179 -40.68 -27.52 -61.68
N ASN A 180 -41.47 -26.51 -61.35
CA ASN A 180 -42.85 -26.41 -61.82
C ASN A 180 -42.93 -26.27 -63.35
N ASN A 181 -42.07 -25.46 -63.96
CA ASN A 181 -42.01 -25.30 -65.41
C ASN A 181 -41.65 -26.62 -66.10
N GLU A 182 -40.67 -27.36 -65.58
CA GLU A 182 -40.29 -28.69 -66.08
C GLU A 182 -41.43 -29.70 -65.94
N ILE A 183 -42.11 -29.73 -64.78
CA ILE A 183 -43.28 -30.60 -64.55
C ILE A 183 -44.39 -30.28 -65.55
N SER A 184 -44.74 -29.01 -65.75
CA SER A 184 -45.77 -28.61 -66.71
C SER A 184 -45.39 -28.98 -68.15
N ALA A 185 -44.14 -28.74 -68.56
CA ALA A 185 -43.67 -29.11 -69.89
C ALA A 185 -43.75 -30.64 -70.12
N ASN A 186 -43.29 -31.43 -69.16
CA ASN A 186 -43.35 -32.89 -69.21
C ASN A 186 -44.79 -33.41 -69.22
N GLN A 187 -45.70 -32.80 -68.44
CA GLN A 187 -47.13 -33.14 -68.46
C GLN A 187 -47.75 -32.89 -69.84
N THR A 188 -47.51 -31.71 -70.43
CA THR A 188 -47.98 -31.37 -71.78
C THR A 188 -47.46 -32.36 -72.82
N GLN A 189 -46.17 -32.68 -72.76
CA GLN A 189 -45.56 -33.66 -73.67
C GLN A 189 -46.19 -35.06 -73.52
N ALA A 190 -46.40 -35.52 -72.28
CA ALA A 190 -47.04 -36.82 -72.02
C ALA A 190 -48.48 -36.88 -72.56
N ILE A 191 -49.27 -35.81 -72.36
CA ILE A 191 -50.64 -35.72 -72.88
C ILE A 191 -50.64 -35.77 -74.42
N ASN A 192 -49.74 -35.03 -75.07
CA ASN A 192 -49.61 -35.04 -76.53
C ASN A 192 -49.27 -36.45 -77.05
N ASN A 193 -48.29 -37.12 -76.44
CA ASN A 193 -47.90 -38.49 -76.81
C ASN A 193 -49.08 -39.48 -76.68
N ILE A 194 -49.88 -39.37 -75.60
CA ILE A 194 -51.07 -40.21 -75.42
C ILE A 194 -52.13 -39.95 -76.50
N ASN A 195 -52.36 -38.69 -76.85
CA ASN A 195 -53.34 -38.31 -77.86
C ASN A 195 -52.91 -38.77 -79.27
N GLU A 196 -51.62 -38.68 -79.60
CA GLU A 196 -51.08 -39.21 -80.85
C GLU A 196 -51.23 -40.72 -80.95
N ALA A 197 -50.91 -41.46 -79.89
CA ALA A 197 -51.07 -42.92 -79.85
C ALA A 197 -52.54 -43.37 -79.96
N LYS A 198 -53.50 -42.53 -79.57
CA LYS A 198 -54.95 -42.81 -79.68
C LYS A 198 -55.54 -42.50 -81.04
N LYS A 199 -54.83 -41.81 -81.95
CA LYS A 199 -55.34 -41.59 -83.31
C LYS A 199 -55.54 -42.96 -83.98
N PRO A 200 -56.74 -43.26 -84.51
CA PRO A 200 -56.98 -44.55 -85.12
C PRO A 200 -56.00 -44.75 -86.28
N HIS A 201 -55.37 -45.92 -86.34
CA HIS A 201 -54.73 -46.37 -87.57
C HIS A 201 -55.82 -46.50 -88.63
N LEU A 202 -56.08 -45.42 -89.37
CA LEU A 202 -56.81 -45.47 -90.62
C LEU A 202 -55.92 -46.23 -91.61
N THR A 203 -55.95 -47.55 -91.52
CA THR A 203 -55.56 -48.42 -92.63
C THR A 203 -56.63 -48.24 -93.71
N ASN A 204 -56.31 -47.46 -94.74
CA ASN A 204 -57.00 -47.52 -96.02
C ASN A 204 -56.71 -48.91 -96.64
N PHE A 205 -57.66 -49.84 -96.54
CA PHE A 205 -57.86 -50.96 -97.46
C PHE A 205 -59.34 -51.34 -97.47
#